data_AF-A0A7S1WLH1-F1
#
_entry.id   AF-A0A7S1WLH1-F1
#
_cell.length_a   1.000
_cell.length_b   1.000
_cell.length_c   1.000
_cell.angle_alpha   90.00
_cell.angle_beta   90.00
_cell.angle_gamma   90.00
#
_symmetry.space_group_name_H-M   'P 1'
#
loop_
_entity.id
_entity.type
_entity.pdbx_description
1 polymer ?
#
loop_
_entity_poly.entity_id
_entity_poly.type
_entity_poly.pdbx_seq_one_letter_code
_entity_poly.pdbx_strand_id
1 'polypeptide(L)'
;RQSLPAWSLRERIQRAVRENQVIVVEGETGCGKSTQVPQFILEDWVARGEGGVVNLLMTQPRRISAIGVSERIASEMDCNIGDLAGYSIRLESKKSARTKILVCTTGVVLRRLEADRSMHGVTHVVV
;
A
#
# COMPACT_ATOMS: atom_id res chain seq x y z
N ARG A 1 6.92 13.97 5.89
CA ARG A 1 7.14 12.96 4.81
C ARG A 1 8.11 13.43 3.72
N GLN A 2 8.16 14.73 3.37
CA GLN A 2 9.04 15.26 2.31
C GLN A 2 10.56 15.14 2.58
N SER A 3 10.96 14.99 3.85
CA SER A 3 12.34 14.79 4.27
C SER A 3 12.86 13.36 4.04
N LEU A 4 12.00 12.40 3.70
CA LEU A 4 12.40 11.02 3.44
C LEU A 4 13.03 10.91 2.04
N PRO A 5 14.13 10.16 1.86
CA PRO A 5 14.77 10.01 0.56
C PRO A 5 13.84 9.49 -0.55
N ALA A 6 12.85 8.65 -0.21
CA ALA A 6 11.86 8.18 -1.19
C ALA A 6 11.04 9.31 -1.83
N TRP A 7 10.86 10.45 -1.14
CA TRP A 7 10.07 11.59 -1.63
C TRP A 7 10.66 12.21 -2.90
N SER A 8 11.98 12.36 -2.98
CA SER A 8 12.64 12.93 -4.16
C SER A 8 12.49 12.05 -5.42
N LEU A 9 12.17 10.76 -5.23
CA LEU A 9 11.95 9.81 -6.31
C LEU A 9 10.47 9.62 -6.68
N ARG A 10 9.54 10.37 -6.07
CA ARG A 10 8.09 10.20 -6.25
C ARG A 10 7.68 10.14 -7.72
N GLU A 11 8.03 11.14 -8.51
CA GLU A 11 7.61 11.22 -9.92
C GLU A 11 8.20 10.09 -10.77
N ARG A 12 9.45 9.70 -10.48
CA ARG A 12 10.11 8.59 -11.16
C ARG A 12 9.41 7.26 -10.84
N ILE A 13 9.03 7.04 -9.58
CA ILE A 13 8.30 5.84 -9.16
C ILE A 13 6.91 5.81 -9.81
N GLN A 14 6.16 6.92 -9.76
CA GLN A 14 4.84 7.01 -10.39
C GLN A 14 4.89 6.72 -11.89
N ARG A 15 5.89 7.28 -12.60
CA ARG A 15 6.12 6.99 -14.01
C ARG A 15 6.42 5.51 -14.24
N ALA A 16 7.35 4.93 -13.48
CA ALA A 16 7.72 3.53 -13.61
C ALA A 16 6.53 2.59 -13.39
N VAL A 17 5.67 2.86 -12.39
CA VAL A 17 4.44 2.09 -12.13
C VAL A 17 3.45 2.16 -13.29
N ARG A 18 3.33 3.31 -13.96
CA ARG A 18 2.41 3.44 -15.11
C ARG A 18 2.90 2.70 -16.35
N GLU A 19 4.21 2.74 -16.58
CA GLU A 19 4.82 2.24 -17.82
C GLU A 19 5.16 0.75 -17.75
N ASN A 20 5.19 0.16 -16.56
CA ASN A 20 5.65 -1.22 -16.37
C ASN A 20 4.70 -2.00 -15.47
N GLN A 21 4.39 -3.24 -15.86
CA GLN A 21 3.57 -4.14 -15.05
C GLN A 21 4.27 -4.55 -13.73
N VAL A 22 5.60 -4.63 -13.74
CA VAL A 22 6.42 -4.99 -12.58
C VAL A 22 7.58 -4.03 -12.47
N ILE A 23 7.81 -3.53 -11.25
CA ILE A 23 8.96 -2.69 -10.91
C ILE A 23 9.65 -3.20 -9.65
N VAL A 24 10.94 -2.92 -9.53
CA VAL A 24 11.72 -3.17 -8.31
C VAL A 24 12.14 -1.83 -7.72
N VAL A 25 11.77 -1.58 -6.47
CA VAL A 25 12.14 -0.37 -5.73
C VAL A 25 13.16 -0.74 -4.66
N GLU A 26 14.42 -0.46 -4.94
CA GLU A 26 15.52 -0.64 -4.00
C GLU A 26 15.79 0.63 -3.19
N GLY A 27 16.24 0.46 -1.95
CA GLY A 27 16.74 1.55 -1.12
C GLY A 27 17.07 1.08 0.28
N GLU A 28 17.84 1.87 1.02
CA GLU A 28 18.30 1.52 2.36
C GLU A 28 17.15 1.47 3.39
N THR A 29 17.39 0.86 4.55
CA THR A 29 16.44 0.92 5.67
C THR A 29 16.25 2.37 6.11
N GLY A 30 15.00 2.78 6.39
CA GLY A 30 14.69 4.14 6.81
C GLY A 30 14.46 5.14 5.68
N CYS A 31 14.70 4.79 4.41
CA CYS A 31 14.45 5.73 3.29
C CYS A 31 12.97 6.00 2.98
N GLY A 32 12.04 5.27 3.63
CA GLY A 32 10.60 5.53 3.54
C GLY A 32 9.82 4.65 2.55
N LYS A 33 10.45 3.65 1.90
CA LYS A 33 9.79 2.80 0.88
C LYS A 33 8.41 2.27 1.31
N SER A 34 8.37 1.58 2.44
CA SER A 34 7.17 0.89 2.94
C SER A 34 6.01 1.83 3.29
N THR A 35 6.29 3.10 3.60
CA THR A 35 5.23 4.08 3.91
C THR A 35 4.90 4.95 2.71
N GLN A 36 5.89 5.36 1.91
CA GLN A 36 5.72 6.34 0.84
C GLN A 36 5.26 5.75 -0.49
N VAL A 37 5.79 4.59 -0.91
CA VAL A 37 5.51 4.04 -2.25
C VAL A 37 4.02 3.78 -2.48
N PRO A 38 3.27 3.13 -1.55
CA PRO A 38 1.83 2.95 -1.72
C PRO A 38 1.06 4.27 -1.79
N GLN A 39 1.49 5.29 -1.02
CA GLN A 39 0.90 6.63 -1.06
C GLN A 39 1.13 7.29 -2.41
N PHE A 40 2.33 7.19 -2.99
CA PHE A 40 2.62 7.76 -4.32
C PHE A 40 1.76 7.16 -5.42
N ILE A 41 1.51 5.85 -5.36
CA ILE A 41 0.61 5.18 -6.31
C ILE A 41 -0.82 5.69 -6.15
N LEU A 42 -1.33 5.75 -4.91
CA LEU A 42 -2.66 6.28 -4.63
C LEU A 42 -2.80 7.75 -5.09
N GLU A 43 -1.82 8.60 -4.78
CA GLU A 43 -1.80 10.00 -5.16
C GLU A 43 -1.83 10.20 -6.68
N ASP A 44 -1.12 9.36 -7.44
CA ASP A 44 -1.14 9.41 -8.91
C ASP A 44 -2.54 9.11 -9.46
N TRP A 45 -3.19 8.07 -8.93
CA TRP A 45 -4.55 7.70 -9.34
C TRP A 45 -5.58 8.78 -8.96
N VAL A 46 -5.44 9.38 -7.77
CA VAL A 46 -6.28 10.50 -7.33
C VAL A 46 -6.09 11.70 -8.26
N ALA A 47 -4.85 12.05 -8.61
CA ALA A 47 -4.55 13.17 -9.51
C ALA A 47 -5.16 12.99 -10.91
N ARG A 48 -5.38 11.75 -11.35
CA ARG A 48 -6.06 11.40 -12.61
C ARG A 48 -7.58 11.27 -12.50
N GLY A 49 -8.16 11.49 -11.32
CA GLY A 49 -9.59 11.31 -11.08
C GLY A 49 -10.04 9.84 -10.94
N GLU A 50 -9.11 8.90 -10.79
CA GLU A 50 -9.35 7.45 -10.73
C GLU A 50 -9.17 6.87 -9.32
N GLY A 51 -9.01 7.72 -8.30
CA GLY A 51 -8.81 7.31 -6.90
C GLY A 51 -9.95 6.45 -6.32
N GLY A 52 -11.14 6.46 -6.94
CA GLY A 52 -12.24 5.57 -6.58
C GLY A 52 -11.97 4.08 -6.89
N VAL A 53 -11.17 3.80 -7.92
CA VAL A 53 -10.95 2.46 -8.47
C VAL A 53 -9.68 1.80 -7.90
N VAL A 54 -8.67 2.59 -7.53
CA VAL A 54 -7.40 2.06 -7.03
C VAL A 54 -7.61 1.23 -5.75
N ASN A 55 -6.90 0.11 -5.64
CA ASN A 55 -6.89 -0.74 -4.46
C ASN A 55 -5.54 -1.46 -4.34
N LEU A 56 -4.76 -1.06 -3.36
CA LEU A 56 -3.40 -1.52 -3.08
C LEU A 56 -3.43 -2.58 -1.97
N LEU A 57 -2.84 -3.73 -2.25
CA LEU A 57 -2.56 -4.77 -1.27
C LEU A 57 -1.07 -4.82 -1.01
N MET A 58 -0.65 -4.46 0.20
CA MET A 58 0.75 -4.47 0.60
C MET A 58 1.02 -5.61 1.58
N THR A 59 2.08 -6.37 1.37
CA THR A 59 2.47 -7.45 2.28
C THR A 59 3.51 -7.00 3.30
N GLN A 60 3.49 -7.62 4.47
CA GLN A 60 4.50 -7.49 5.50
C GLN A 60 4.77 -8.86 6.12
N PRO A 61 6.04 -9.22 6.41
CA PRO A 61 6.38 -10.55 6.94
C PRO A 61 5.89 -10.75 8.38
N ARG A 62 5.68 -9.67 9.14
CA ARG A 62 5.34 -9.72 10.57
C ARG A 62 4.06 -8.94 10.85
N ARG A 63 3.24 -9.45 11.79
CA ARG A 63 1.98 -8.82 12.22
C ARG A 63 2.20 -7.40 12.74
N ILE A 64 3.18 -7.21 13.63
CA ILE A 64 3.50 -5.91 14.21
C ILE A 64 3.94 -4.89 13.14
N SER A 65 4.63 -5.35 12.11
CA SER A 65 5.01 -4.50 10.97
C SER A 65 3.80 -4.11 10.13
N ALA A 66 2.86 -5.03 9.89
CA ALA A 66 1.62 -4.72 9.17
C ALA A 66 0.81 -3.63 9.89
N ILE A 67 0.62 -3.78 11.21
CA ILE A 67 -0.07 -2.80 12.04
C ILE A 67 0.68 -1.47 12.01
N GLY A 68 1.95 -1.45 12.43
CA GLY A 68 2.71 -0.20 12.57
C GLY A 68 2.90 0.57 11.25
N VAL A 69 3.12 -0.13 10.13
CA VAL A 69 3.20 0.52 8.81
C VAL A 69 1.86 1.13 8.42
N SER A 70 0.75 0.40 8.61
CA SER A 70 -0.58 0.92 8.26
C SER A 70 -0.99 2.12 9.11
N GLU A 71 -0.69 2.11 10.42
CA GLU A 71 -0.94 3.23 11.33
C GLU A 71 -0.10 4.44 10.96
N ARG A 72 1.17 4.21 10.59
CA ARG A 72 2.06 5.27 10.12
C ARG A 72 1.56 5.88 8.81
N ILE A 73 1.10 5.07 7.85
CA ILE A 73 0.52 5.56 6.60
C ILE A 73 -0.76 6.37 6.90
N ALA A 74 -1.66 5.85 7.74
CA ALA A 74 -2.89 6.55 8.10
C ALA A 74 -2.60 7.92 8.73
N SER A 75 -1.64 7.99 9.65
CA SER A 75 -1.17 9.24 10.26
C SER A 75 -0.55 10.20 9.24
N GLU A 76 0.26 9.72 8.30
CA GLU A 76 0.85 10.57 7.25
C GLU A 76 -0.17 11.09 6.24
N MET A 77 -1.30 10.40 6.09
CA MET A 77 -2.43 10.78 5.25
C MET A 77 -3.52 11.56 5.98
N ASP A 78 -3.29 11.91 7.26
CA ASP A 78 -4.25 12.61 8.12
C ASP A 78 -5.65 11.95 8.14
N CYS A 79 -5.67 10.62 8.31
CA CYS A 79 -6.92 9.85 8.37
C CYS A 79 -6.89 8.82 9.50
N ASN A 80 -8.06 8.34 9.91
CA ASN A 80 -8.13 7.27 10.89
C ASN A 80 -7.72 5.93 10.26
N ILE A 81 -7.12 5.06 11.06
CA ILE A 81 -6.85 3.69 10.62
C ILE A 81 -8.17 2.99 10.25
N GLY A 82 -8.20 2.37 9.07
CA GLY A 82 -9.39 1.77 8.48
C GLY A 82 -10.16 2.70 7.53
N ASP A 83 -9.78 3.98 7.43
CA ASP A 83 -10.27 4.89 6.38
C ASP A 83 -9.53 4.63 5.07
N LEU A 84 -8.60 5.49 4.65
CA LEU A 84 -7.85 5.31 3.40
C LEU A 84 -6.75 4.24 3.52
N ALA A 85 -6.15 4.10 4.70
CA ALA A 85 -5.14 3.09 5.01
C ALA A 85 -5.62 2.19 6.15
N GLY A 86 -5.32 0.89 6.06
CA GLY A 86 -5.78 -0.11 7.01
C GLY A 86 -4.90 -1.35 7.02
N TYR A 87 -5.23 -2.30 7.89
CA TYR A 87 -4.55 -3.59 7.92
C TYR A 87 -5.49 -4.79 8.03
N SER A 88 -4.97 -5.95 7.62
CA SER A 88 -5.60 -7.25 7.84
C SER A 88 -4.55 -8.29 8.21
N ILE A 89 -4.69 -8.87 9.40
CA ILE A 89 -3.85 -9.94 9.92
C ILE A 89 -4.73 -11.10 10.40
N ARG A 90 -4.12 -12.21 10.83
CA ARG A 90 -4.89 -13.33 11.37
C ARG A 90 -5.69 -12.87 12.59
N LEU A 91 -7.02 -13.07 12.53
CA LEU A 91 -8.02 -12.77 13.56
C LEU A 91 -8.30 -11.28 13.83
N GLU A 92 -7.67 -10.36 13.10
CA GLU A 92 -7.82 -8.93 13.36
C GLU A 92 -7.72 -8.11 12.06
N SER A 93 -8.58 -7.12 11.92
CA SER A 93 -8.71 -6.32 10.71
C SER A 93 -9.24 -4.93 11.04
N LYS A 94 -8.56 -3.88 10.56
CA LYS A 94 -9.05 -2.49 10.53
C LYS A 94 -9.07 -2.00 9.09
N LYS A 95 -10.23 -2.10 8.44
CA LYS A 95 -10.49 -1.65 7.07
C LYS A 95 -11.97 -1.32 6.89
N SER A 96 -12.28 -0.51 5.90
CA SER A 96 -13.64 -0.18 5.46
C SER A 96 -13.75 -0.25 3.93
N ALA A 97 -14.94 0.03 3.39
CA ALA A 97 -15.11 0.18 1.95
C ALA A 97 -14.29 1.36 1.36
N ARG A 98 -13.85 2.30 2.22
CA ARG A 98 -13.00 3.43 1.82
C ARG A 98 -11.52 3.08 1.77
N THR A 99 -11.11 1.92 2.30
CA THR A 99 -9.69 1.53 2.36
C THR A 99 -9.13 1.27 0.97
N LYS A 100 -8.09 2.04 0.63
CA LYS A 100 -7.36 1.97 -0.63
C LYS A 100 -5.98 1.35 -0.46
N ILE A 101 -5.38 1.47 0.72
CA ILE A 101 -4.10 0.83 1.06
C ILE A 101 -4.33 -0.17 2.18
N LEU A 102 -4.33 -1.46 1.85
CA LEU A 102 -4.47 -2.54 2.82
C LEU A 102 -3.12 -3.22 3.06
N VAL A 103 -2.56 -3.05 4.26
CA VAL A 103 -1.34 -3.74 4.68
C VAL A 103 -1.70 -5.07 5.36
N CYS A 104 -1.09 -6.16 4.95
CA CYS A 104 -1.46 -7.48 5.47
C CYS A 104 -0.25 -8.39 5.62
N THR A 105 -0.39 -9.47 6.38
CA THR A 105 0.65 -10.49 6.40
C THR A 105 0.60 -11.36 5.15
N THR A 106 1.75 -11.90 4.73
CA THR A 106 1.84 -12.81 3.58
C THR A 106 0.82 -13.94 3.65
N GLY A 107 0.60 -14.53 4.84
CA GLY A 107 -0.39 -15.59 5.03
C GLY A 107 -1.86 -15.17 4.84
N VAL A 108 -2.19 -13.88 4.91
CA VAL A 108 -3.53 -13.37 4.56
C VAL A 108 -3.68 -13.30 3.04
N VAL A 109 -2.64 -12.89 2.32
CA VAL A 109 -2.64 -12.86 0.85
C VAL A 109 -2.76 -14.25 0.27
N LEU A 110 -1.99 -15.22 0.80
CA LEU A 110 -2.05 -16.61 0.36
C LEU A 110 -3.46 -17.20 0.50
N ARG A 111 -4.13 -16.98 1.65
CA ARG A 111 -5.53 -17.40 1.86
C ARG A 111 -6.50 -16.70 0.90
N ARG A 112 -6.24 -15.45 0.53
CA ARG A 112 -7.08 -14.75 -0.47
C ARG A 112 -6.90 -15.36 -1.86
N LEU A 113 -5.67 -15.69 -2.25
CA LEU A 113 -5.36 -16.36 -3.52
C LEU A 113 -5.96 -17.77 -3.62
N GLU A 114 -6.05 -18.50 -2.50
CA GLU A 114 -6.73 -19.79 -2.43
C GLU A 114 -8.23 -19.66 -2.77
N ALA A 115 -8.87 -18.59 -2.30
CA ALA A 115 -10.29 -18.32 -2.54
C ALA A 115 -10.55 -17.65 -3.90
N ASP A 116 -9.66 -16.76 -4.34
CA ASP A 116 -9.75 -15.98 -5.59
C ASP A 116 -8.37 -15.83 -6.22
N ARG A 117 -8.05 -16.74 -7.15
CA ARG A 117 -6.75 -16.78 -7.85
C ARG A 117 -6.49 -15.53 -8.71
N SER A 118 -7.54 -14.86 -9.14
CA SER A 118 -7.53 -13.66 -9.98
C SER A 118 -7.35 -12.37 -9.17
N MET A 119 -7.48 -12.44 -7.83
CA MET A 119 -7.39 -11.28 -6.93
C MET A 119 -8.28 -10.11 -7.39
N HIS A 120 -9.54 -10.41 -7.72
CA HIS A 120 -10.49 -9.43 -8.23
C HIS A 120 -10.57 -8.20 -7.32
N GLY A 121 -10.60 -7.04 -7.97
CA GLY A 121 -10.66 -5.74 -7.31
C GLY A 121 -9.35 -5.29 -6.66
N VAL A 122 -8.23 -6.01 -6.79
CA VAL A 122 -6.88 -5.51 -6.43
C VAL A 122 -6.23 -4.93 -7.69
N THR A 123 -5.83 -3.67 -7.64
CA THR A 123 -5.16 -3.01 -8.78
C THR A 123 -3.64 -3.11 -8.67
N HIS A 124 -3.09 -3.16 -7.45
CA HIS A 124 -1.64 -3.25 -7.23
C HIS A 124 -1.33 -4.18 -6.05
N VAL A 125 -0.26 -4.94 -6.19
CA VAL A 125 0.34 -5.73 -5.11
C VAL A 125 1.73 -5.19 -4.83
N VAL A 126 2.00 -4.83 -3.57
CA VAL A 126 3.30 -4.37 -3.08
C VAL A 126 3.84 -5.45 -2.15
N VAL A 127 4.97 -6.06 -2.49
CA VAL A 127 5.59 -7.14 -1.72
C VAL A 127 6.66 -6.58 -0.80
#